data_AF-A0A946Y3S7-F1
#
_entry.id   AF-A0A946Y3S7-F1
#
_cell.length_a   1.000
_cell.length_b   1.000
_cell.length_c   1.000
_cell.angle_alpha   90.00
_cell.angle_beta   90.00
_cell.angle_gamma   90.00
#
_symmetry.space_group_name_H-M   'P 1'
#
loop_
_entity.id
_entity.type
_entity.pdbx_description
1 polymer ?
#
loop_
_entity_poly.entity_id
_entity_poly.type
_entity_poly.pdbx_seq_one_letter_code
_entity_poly.pdbx_strand_id
1 'polypeptide(L)'
;MSEFELKDYGDGRFSLTGNMTFETAERILAESEKPFERYTQIQVDLSNVTDADSAGLALLLEWITWANHTVREIRFLGMPDRVLAIAQTTEVDHLLKRGERWSGFIEAPEEQPA
;
A
#
# COMPACT_ATOMS: atom_id res chain seq x y z
N MET A 1 -0.82 -5.11 -22.99
CA MET A 1 -1.70 -5.17 -21.82
C MET A 1 -0.81 -4.97 -20.62
N SER A 2 -0.97 -3.87 -19.90
CA SER A 2 -0.25 -3.65 -18.65
C SER A 2 -0.83 -4.63 -17.63
N GLU A 3 -0.04 -5.66 -17.29
CA GLU A 3 -0.42 -6.70 -16.34
C GLU A 3 0.00 -6.30 -14.92
N PHE A 4 -0.88 -6.58 -13.97
CA PHE A 4 -0.58 -6.55 -12.54
C PHE A 4 -1.17 -7.79 -11.90
N GLU A 5 -0.65 -8.16 -10.73
CA GLU A 5 -1.20 -9.23 -9.90
C GLU A 5 -1.17 -8.78 -8.44
N LEU A 6 -2.34 -8.83 -7.78
CA LEU A 6 -2.47 -8.61 -6.34
C LEU A 6 -2.69 -9.96 -5.65
N LYS A 7 -1.70 -10.40 -4.87
CA LYS A 7 -1.79 -11.62 -4.06
C LYS A 7 -2.07 -11.29 -2.60
N ASP A 8 -3.07 -11.95 -2.03
CA ASP A 8 -3.36 -11.98 -0.60
C ASP A 8 -2.69 -13.22 0.02
N TYR A 9 -1.77 -13.00 0.97
CA TYR A 9 -1.09 -14.07 1.70
C TYR A 9 -1.75 -14.39 3.04
N GLY A 10 -2.84 -13.70 3.41
CA GLY A 10 -3.44 -13.79 4.74
C GLY A 10 -2.79 -12.84 5.74
N ASP A 11 -3.40 -12.71 6.91
CA ASP A 11 -2.90 -11.92 8.04
C ASP A 11 -2.58 -10.45 7.68
N GLY A 12 -3.33 -9.89 6.73
CA GLY A 12 -3.14 -8.52 6.25
C GLY A 12 -1.89 -8.33 5.38
N ARG A 13 -1.25 -9.40 4.91
CA ARG A 13 -0.07 -9.34 4.03
C ARG A 13 -0.46 -9.51 2.57
N PHE A 14 -0.06 -8.56 1.76
CA PHE A 14 -0.33 -8.52 0.33
C PHE A 14 0.97 -8.32 -0.44
N SER A 15 1.00 -8.81 -1.68
CA SER A 15 2.04 -8.45 -2.64
C SER A 15 1.41 -7.97 -3.93
N LEU A 16 1.86 -6.82 -4.38
CA LEU A 16 1.54 -6.28 -5.69
C LEU A 16 2.74 -6.48 -6.61
N THR A 17 2.49 -7.06 -7.77
CA THR A 17 3.50 -7.28 -8.80
C THR A 17 3.04 -6.72 -10.14
N GLY A 18 4.00 -6.38 -11.01
CA GLY A 18 3.72 -5.85 -12.34
C GLY A 18 3.62 -4.32 -12.38
N ASN A 19 2.76 -3.79 -13.24
CA ASN A 19 2.70 -2.36 -13.52
C ASN A 19 1.73 -1.62 -12.59
N MET A 20 2.16 -0.48 -12.07
CA MET A 20 1.39 0.45 -11.25
C MET A 20 1.28 1.80 -11.97
N THR A 21 0.60 1.80 -13.12
CA THR A 21 0.46 2.95 -14.02
C THR A 21 -1.00 3.38 -14.13
N PHE A 22 -1.28 4.45 -14.88
CA PHE A 22 -2.66 4.91 -15.11
C PHE A 22 -3.61 3.81 -15.62
N GLU A 23 -3.11 2.86 -16.44
CA GLU A 23 -3.91 1.75 -16.98
C GLU A 23 -4.30 0.70 -15.93
N THR A 24 -3.52 0.56 -14.86
CA THR A 24 -3.70 -0.50 -13.85
C THR A 24 -4.16 0.03 -12.51
N ALA A 25 -3.87 1.29 -12.17
CA ALA A 25 -4.14 1.88 -10.85
C ALA A 25 -5.60 1.77 -10.42
N GLU A 26 -6.56 2.13 -11.27
CA GLU A 26 -8.00 2.03 -10.93
C GLU A 26 -8.44 0.59 -10.68
N ARG A 27 -7.91 -0.35 -11.46
CA ARG A 27 -8.21 -1.78 -11.31
C ARG A 27 -7.60 -2.34 -10.04
N ILE A 28 -6.35 -1.97 -9.73
CA ILE A 28 -5.68 -2.36 -8.49
C ILE A 28 -6.47 -1.85 -7.28
N LEU A 29 -6.94 -0.60 -7.31
CA LEU A 29 -7.76 -0.03 -6.23
C LEU A 29 -9.02 -0.85 -6.00
N ALA A 30 -9.80 -1.12 -7.06
CA ALA A 30 -11.03 -1.90 -6.98
C ALA A 30 -10.82 -3.35 -6.52
N GLU A 31 -9.74 -3.99 -6.98
CA GLU A 31 -9.40 -5.37 -6.56
C GLU A 31 -8.90 -5.43 -5.11
N SER A 32 -8.27 -4.37 -4.60
CA SER A 32 -7.74 -4.29 -3.24
C SER A 32 -8.78 -3.99 -2.15
N GLU A 33 -9.92 -3.40 -2.50
CA GLU A 33 -10.93 -2.94 -1.53
C GLU A 33 -11.45 -4.06 -0.63
N LYS A 34 -12.02 -5.12 -1.23
CA LYS A 34 -12.61 -6.23 -0.46
C LYS A 34 -11.60 -7.03 0.37
N PRO A 35 -10.39 -7.34 -0.13
CA PRO A 35 -9.37 -7.99 0.69
C PRO A 35 -8.88 -7.11 1.82
N PHE A 36 -8.65 -5.81 1.57
CA PHE A 36 -8.14 -4.89 2.59
C PHE A 36 -9.15 -4.66 3.72
N GLU A 37 -10.45 -4.62 3.42
CA GLU A 37 -11.50 -4.46 4.44
C GLU A 37 -11.47 -5.53 5.54
N ARG A 38 -10.93 -6.71 5.23
CA ARG A 38 -10.86 -7.87 6.16
C ARG A 38 -9.84 -7.70 7.26
N TYR A 39 -8.89 -6.77 7.11
CA TYR A 39 -7.76 -6.61 8.02
C TYR A 39 -7.71 -5.18 8.57
N THR A 40 -7.29 -5.05 9.83
CA THR A 40 -7.06 -3.75 10.48
C THR A 40 -5.63 -3.26 10.29
N GLN A 41 -4.69 -4.18 10.07
CA GLN A 41 -3.30 -3.91 9.72
C GLN A 41 -3.01 -4.52 8.36
N ILE A 42 -2.55 -3.69 7.43
CA ILE A 42 -2.31 -4.05 6.05
C ILE A 42 -0.83 -3.79 5.75
N GLN A 43 -0.18 -4.76 5.14
CA GLN A 43 1.19 -4.66 4.65
C GLN A 43 1.20 -5.04 3.18
N VAL A 44 1.70 -4.15 2.33
CA VAL A 44 1.75 -4.37 0.88
C VAL A 44 3.20 -4.36 0.43
N ASP A 45 3.67 -5.50 -0.10
CA ASP A 45 4.98 -5.63 -0.72
C ASP A 45 4.94 -5.19 -2.19
N LEU A 46 5.67 -4.13 -2.49
CA LEU A 46 5.81 -3.51 -3.81
C LEU A 46 7.16 -3.86 -4.48
N SER A 47 7.98 -4.73 -3.88
CA SER A 47 9.33 -5.06 -4.37
C SER A 47 9.34 -5.66 -5.79
N ASN A 48 8.21 -6.21 -6.23
CA ASN A 48 8.05 -6.83 -7.54
C ASN A 48 7.23 -5.95 -8.52
N VAL A 49 7.04 -4.68 -8.20
CA VAL A 49 6.46 -3.70 -9.12
C VAL A 49 7.53 -3.31 -10.15
N THR A 50 7.24 -3.57 -11.43
CA THR A 50 8.19 -3.40 -12.53
C THR A 50 8.14 -2.02 -13.16
N ASP A 51 6.99 -1.36 -13.12
CA ASP A 51 6.83 0.01 -13.60
C ASP A 51 5.82 0.78 -12.74
N ALA A 52 6.08 2.06 -12.52
CA ALA A 52 5.21 2.94 -11.76
C ALA A 52 5.32 4.38 -12.26
N ASP A 53 4.20 5.10 -12.25
CA ASP A 53 4.12 6.50 -12.65
C ASP A 53 3.40 7.35 -11.58
N SER A 54 2.96 8.56 -11.95
CA SER A 54 2.22 9.44 -11.05
C SER A 54 0.86 8.87 -10.62
N ALA A 55 0.21 8.05 -11.45
CA ALA A 55 -1.04 7.37 -11.08
C ALA A 55 -0.77 6.26 -10.07
N GLY A 56 0.38 5.59 -10.17
CA GLY A 56 0.81 4.66 -9.13
C GLY A 56 1.07 5.33 -7.79
N LEU A 57 1.69 6.51 -7.77
CA LEU A 57 1.80 7.31 -6.54
C LEU A 57 0.43 7.72 -5.99
N ALA A 58 -0.49 8.16 -6.86
CA ALA A 58 -1.85 8.52 -6.46
C ALA A 58 -2.60 7.33 -5.83
N LEU A 59 -2.43 6.12 -6.38
CA LEU A 59 -2.97 4.88 -5.80
C LEU A 59 -2.50 4.67 -4.35
N LEU A 60 -1.20 4.83 -4.09
CA LEU A 60 -0.67 4.67 -2.73
C LEU A 60 -1.25 5.70 -1.76
N LEU A 61 -1.41 6.95 -2.22
CA LEU A 61 -2.02 8.01 -1.42
C LEU A 61 -3.51 7.74 -1.15
N GLU A 62 -4.23 7.18 -2.13
CA GLU A 62 -5.62 6.76 -1.97
C GLU A 62 -5.74 5.66 -0.93
N TRP A 63 -4.85 4.65 -0.96
CA TRP A 63 -4.81 3.61 0.07
C TRP A 63 -4.51 4.15 1.47
N ILE A 64 -3.56 5.09 1.60
CA ILE A 64 -3.30 5.77 2.89
C ILE A 64 -4.54 6.53 3.35
N THR A 65 -5.21 7.22 2.45
CA THR A 65 -6.40 8.02 2.74
C THR A 65 -7.55 7.12 3.20
N TRP A 66 -7.83 6.06 2.44
CA TRP A 66 -8.83 5.05 2.78
C TRP A 66 -8.54 4.37 4.13
N ALA A 67 -7.30 3.96 4.38
CA ALA A 67 -6.91 3.33 5.65
C ALA A 67 -7.13 4.30 6.83
N ASN A 68 -6.75 5.58 6.67
CA ASN A 68 -7.00 6.61 7.68
C ASN A 68 -8.50 6.84 7.94
N HIS A 69 -9.31 6.93 6.88
CA HIS A 69 -10.76 7.14 6.98
C HIS A 69 -11.49 5.95 7.63
N THR A 70 -10.93 4.75 7.50
CA THR A 70 -11.53 3.51 7.99
C THR A 70 -10.89 2.99 9.27
N VAL A 71 -10.02 3.79 9.91
CA VAL A 71 -9.31 3.45 11.17
C VAL A 71 -8.49 2.16 11.04
N ARG A 72 -7.73 2.07 9.95
CA ARG A 72 -6.83 0.96 9.62
C ARG A 72 -5.40 1.46 9.47
N GLU A 73 -4.45 0.55 9.64
CA GLU A 73 -3.04 0.78 9.36
C GLU A 73 -2.67 0.20 8.00
N ILE A 74 -1.90 0.94 7.21
CA ILE A 74 -1.28 0.42 6.00
C ILE A 74 0.21 0.75 5.95
N ARG A 75 1.03 -0.26 5.62
CA ARG A 75 2.49 -0.15 5.47
C ARG A 75 2.91 -0.69 4.10
N PHE A 76 3.85 0.00 3.47
CA PHE A 76 4.41 -0.40 2.18
C PHE A 76 5.83 -0.93 2.37
N LEU A 77 6.14 -2.07 1.76
CA LEU A 77 7.48 -2.64 1.71
C LEU A 77 8.00 -2.56 0.28
N GLY A 78 9.32 -2.44 0.11
CA GLY A 78 9.96 -2.49 -1.21
C GLY A 78 9.50 -1.39 -2.17
N MET A 79 9.35 -0.16 -1.67
CA MET A 79 8.87 0.98 -2.48
C MET A 79 9.75 1.17 -3.74
N PRO A 80 9.16 1.21 -4.96
CA PRO A 80 9.92 1.44 -6.17
C PRO A 80 10.59 2.82 -6.18
N ASP A 81 11.87 2.89 -6.59
CA ASP A 81 12.63 4.14 -6.67
C ASP A 81 11.92 5.22 -7.51
N ARG A 82 11.20 4.80 -8.56
CA ARG A 82 10.45 5.70 -9.44
C ARG A 82 9.33 6.42 -8.69
N VAL A 83 8.63 5.72 -7.81
CA VAL A 83 7.58 6.31 -6.95
C VAL A 83 8.20 7.30 -5.96
N LEU A 84 9.33 6.94 -5.34
CA LEU A 84 10.05 7.84 -4.44
C LEU A 84 10.51 9.11 -5.15
N ALA A 85 11.04 8.99 -6.37
CA ALA A 85 11.49 10.13 -7.17
C ALA A 85 10.34 11.07 -7.55
N ILE A 86 9.17 10.52 -7.93
CA ILE A 86 7.97 11.32 -8.21
C ILE A 86 7.47 12.00 -6.94
N ALA A 87 7.42 11.27 -5.81
CA ALA A 87 6.96 11.81 -4.53
C ALA A 87 7.83 12.96 -4.02
N GLN A 88 9.16 12.86 -4.21
CA GLN A 88 10.10 13.93 -3.89
C GLN A 88 9.90 15.15 -4.80
N THR A 89 9.72 14.93 -6.10
CA THR A 89 9.52 16.03 -7.08
C THR A 89 8.20 16.77 -6.88
N THR A 90 7.18 16.07 -6.35
CA THR A 90 5.85 16.61 -6.09
C THR A 90 5.65 17.07 -4.65
N GLU A 91 6.69 17.01 -3.81
CA GLU A 91 6.67 17.38 -2.39
C GLU A 91 5.64 16.61 -1.54
N VAL A 92 5.20 15.42 -1.98
CA VAL A 92 4.22 14.57 -1.27
C VAL A 92 4.85 13.39 -0.54
N ASP A 93 6.18 13.28 -0.52
CA ASP A 93 6.92 12.23 0.18
C ASP A 93 6.55 12.13 1.68
N HIS A 94 6.20 13.27 2.29
CA HIS A 94 5.76 13.36 3.67
C HIS A 94 4.39 12.68 3.90
N LEU A 95 3.53 12.60 2.87
CA LEU A 95 2.24 11.91 2.97
C LEU A 95 2.42 10.39 3.01
N LEU A 96 3.40 9.86 2.29
CA LEU A 96 3.77 8.45 2.34
C LEU A 96 4.24 8.06 3.75
N LYS A 97 5.04 8.93 4.39
CA LYS A 97 5.50 8.77 5.79
C LYS A 97 4.38 8.91 6.82
N ARG A 98 3.28 9.60 6.48
CA ARG A 98 2.14 9.79 7.40
C ARG A 98 1.37 8.49 7.63
N GLY A 99 1.33 7.59 6.64
CA GLY A 99 0.81 6.23 6.83
C GLY A 99 1.61 5.43 7.86
N GLU A 100 2.93 5.63 7.92
CA GLU A 100 3.81 4.97 8.90
C GLU A 100 3.65 5.53 10.32
N ARG A 101 3.23 6.79 10.48
CA ARG A 101 3.19 7.48 11.79
C ARG A 101 2.16 6.91 12.76
N TRP A 102 1.15 6.14 12.32
CA TRP A 102 0.27 5.42 13.25
C TRP A 102 0.89 4.15 13.85
N SER A 103 2.01 3.67 13.29
CA SER A 103 2.76 2.50 13.75
C SER A 103 3.35 2.59 15.16
N GLY A 104 3.28 3.76 15.81
CA GLY A 104 3.91 3.99 17.11
C GLY A 104 3.08 3.57 18.34
N PHE A 105 1.83 3.13 18.20
CA PHE A 105 0.93 2.97 19.35
C PHE A 105 0.13 1.66 19.45
N ILE A 106 0.29 0.71 18.52
CA ILE A 106 -0.37 -0.60 18.66
C ILE A 106 0.68 -1.72 18.57
N GLU A 107 1.43 -1.90 19.65
CA GLU A 107 1.92 -3.23 20.03
C GLU A 107 0.66 -4.08 20.26
N ALA A 108 0.38 -5.01 19.36
CA ALA A 108 -0.58 -6.07 19.65
C ALA A 108 -0.08 -6.82 20.89
N PRO A 109 -0.90 -7.04 21.93
CA PRO A 109 -0.45 -7.83 23.06
C PRO A 109 -0.11 -9.23 22.55
N GLU A 110 1.15 -9.64 22.72
CA GLU A 110 1.58 -11.01 22.45
C GLU A 110 0.64 -11.95 23.23
N GLU A 111 -0.19 -12.72 22.52
CA GLU A 111 -0.93 -13.82 23.10
C GLU A 111 0.09 -14.87 23.57
N GLN A 112 0.50 -14.76 24.82
CA GLN A 112 1.33 -15.76 25.49
C GLN A 112 0.48 -17.03 25.68
N PRO A 113 0.88 -18.18 25.11
CA PRO A 113 0.21 -19.43 25.44
C PRO A 113 0.55 -19.81 26.89
N ALA A 114 -0.50 -20.13 27.65
CA ALA A 114 -0.46 -20.53 29.05
C ALA A 114 0.24 -21.87 29.30
#